data_AF-X1IHD0-F1
#
_entry.id   AF-X1IHD0-F1
#
_cell.length_a   1.000
_cell.length_b   1.000
_cell.length_c   1.000
_cell.angle_alpha   90.00
_cell.angle_beta   90.00
_cell.angle_gamma   90.00
#
_symmetry.space_group_name_H-M   'P 1'
#
loop_
_entity.id
_entity.type
_entity.pdbx_description
1 polymer ?
#
loop_
_entity_poly.entity_id
_entity_poly.type
_entity_poly.pdbx_seq_one_letter_code
_entity_poly.pdbx_strand_id
1 'polypeptide(L)'
;MKWEEDAREIVEGIPIHDIIRNLIKIWAEKLARKNKSDVVTMKEMQQTRDDYFEWFGPEKIAKIQQAREQGQSDDAVDPQTTLNKDPALYTIELCHSRFFGCDRDLINVRELGPKIKQK
;
A
#
# COMPACT_ATOMS: atom_id res chain seq x y z
N MET A 1 -15.00 -12.84 12.75
CA MET A 1 -14.45 -11.93 13.76
C MET A 1 -15.47 -10.84 14.01
N LYS A 2 -15.70 -10.38 15.24
CA LYS A 2 -16.57 -9.22 15.50
C LYS A 2 -15.77 -7.93 15.36
N TRP A 3 -16.46 -6.82 15.09
CA TRP A 3 -15.86 -5.50 14.96
C TRP A 3 -16.66 -4.51 15.78
N GLU A 4 -15.97 -3.62 16.49
CA GLU A 4 -16.58 -2.40 17.02
C GLU A 4 -17.03 -1.50 15.86
N GLU A 5 -18.12 -0.76 16.09
CA GLU A 5 -18.73 0.12 15.07
C GLU A 5 -17.74 1.17 14.59
N ASP A 6 -17.10 1.89 15.52
CA ASP A 6 -16.05 2.87 15.25
C ASP A 6 -14.88 2.29 14.41
N ALA A 7 -14.42 1.09 14.74
CA ALA A 7 -13.32 0.44 14.03
C ALA A 7 -13.70 0.09 12.58
N ARG A 8 -14.97 -0.28 12.37
CA ARG A 8 -15.50 -0.59 11.05
C ARG A 8 -15.69 0.67 10.21
N GLU A 9 -16.29 1.70 10.77
CA GLU A 9 -16.56 2.97 10.09
C GLU A 9 -15.28 3.61 9.59
N ILE A 10 -14.20 3.58 10.38
CA ILE A 10 -12.90 4.13 9.97
C ILE A 10 -12.39 3.45 8.70
N VAL A 11 -12.42 2.11 8.65
CA VAL A 11 -11.92 1.37 7.49
C VAL A 11 -12.82 1.57 6.27
N GLU A 12 -14.13 1.72 6.47
CA GLU A 12 -15.10 1.98 5.41
C GLU A 12 -15.01 3.42 4.87
N GLY A 13 -14.62 4.38 5.71
CA GLY A 13 -14.43 5.79 5.33
C GLY A 13 -13.16 6.08 4.52
N ILE A 14 -12.19 5.16 4.45
CA ILE A 14 -10.96 5.38 3.67
C ILE A 14 -11.28 5.30 2.16
N PRO A 15 -10.97 6.33 1.35
CA PRO A 15 -11.20 6.33 -0.10
C PRO A 15 -10.10 5.53 -0.83
N ILE A 16 -10.03 4.23 -0.57
CA ILE A 16 -9.07 3.29 -1.15
C ILE A 16 -9.78 2.15 -1.89
N HIS A 17 -9.07 1.52 -2.81
CA HIS A 17 -9.53 0.35 -3.55
C HIS A 17 -9.84 -0.82 -2.59
N ASP A 18 -10.90 -1.60 -2.90
CA ASP A 18 -11.42 -2.66 -2.03
C ASP A 18 -10.40 -3.73 -1.66
N ILE A 19 -9.47 -4.04 -2.56
CA ILE A 19 -8.36 -4.96 -2.28
C ILE A 19 -7.54 -4.48 -1.08
N ILE A 20 -7.16 -3.19 -1.04
CA ILE A 20 -6.37 -2.62 0.06
C ILE A 20 -7.20 -2.58 1.34
N ARG A 21 -8.48 -2.19 1.22
CA ARG A 21 -9.43 -2.20 2.34
C ARG A 21 -9.53 -3.60 2.98
N ASN A 22 -9.62 -4.64 2.17
CA ASN A 22 -9.67 -6.02 2.65
C ASN A 22 -8.37 -6.46 3.32
N LEU A 23 -7.20 -6.01 2.83
CA LEU A 23 -5.92 -6.29 3.48
C LEU A 23 -5.83 -5.64 4.87
N ILE A 24 -6.28 -4.39 5.00
CA ILE A 24 -6.37 -3.69 6.30
C ILE A 24 -7.25 -4.49 7.26
N LYS A 25 -8.43 -4.94 6.81
CA LYS A 25 -9.34 -5.77 7.61
C LYS A 25 -8.66 -7.07 8.07
N ILE A 26 -8.02 -7.80 7.15
CA ILE A 26 -7.31 -9.04 7.46
C ILE A 26 -6.20 -8.82 8.50
N TRP A 27 -5.45 -7.74 8.38
CA TRP A 27 -4.38 -7.42 9.32
C TRP A 27 -4.91 -7.08 10.72
N ALA A 28 -5.93 -6.22 10.81
CA ALA A 28 -6.58 -5.89 12.07
C ALA A 28 -7.14 -7.14 12.77
N GLU A 29 -7.79 -8.04 12.03
CA GLU A 29 -8.24 -9.32 12.59
C GLU A 29 -7.08 -10.22 13.03
N LYS A 30 -5.95 -10.20 12.31
CA LYS A 30 -4.75 -10.96 12.70
C LYS A 30 -4.19 -10.45 14.03
N LEU A 31 -4.16 -9.14 14.24
CA LEU A 31 -3.76 -8.53 15.51
C LEU A 31 -4.72 -8.90 16.65
N ALA A 32 -6.03 -8.85 16.40
CA ALA A 32 -7.04 -9.29 17.38
C ALA A 32 -6.82 -10.76 17.80
N ARG A 33 -6.62 -11.66 16.82
CA ARG A 33 -6.30 -13.08 17.08
C ARG A 33 -5.00 -13.25 17.86
N LYS A 34 -3.96 -12.49 17.51
CA LYS A 34 -2.66 -12.50 18.24
C LYS A 34 -2.85 -12.10 19.71
N ASN A 35 -3.74 -11.15 19.96
CA ASN A 35 -4.11 -10.68 21.30
C ASN A 35 -5.15 -11.57 22.01
N LYS A 36 -5.55 -12.70 21.40
CA LYS A 36 -6.60 -13.60 21.89
C LYS A 36 -7.97 -12.92 22.06
N SER A 37 -8.24 -11.89 21.28
CA SER A 37 -9.54 -11.21 21.19
C SER A 37 -10.36 -11.77 20.03
N ASP A 38 -11.67 -11.90 20.23
CA ASP A 38 -12.67 -12.22 19.20
C ASP A 38 -13.35 -10.97 18.60
N VAL A 39 -12.93 -9.79 19.05
CA VAL A 39 -13.40 -8.47 18.60
C VAL A 39 -12.22 -7.62 18.15
N VAL A 40 -12.32 -7.02 16.96
CA VAL A 40 -11.43 -5.94 16.50
C VAL A 40 -11.91 -4.64 17.12
N THR A 41 -11.03 -4.01 17.90
CA THR A 41 -11.31 -2.74 18.55
C THR A 41 -10.50 -1.61 17.92
N MET A 42 -10.75 -0.38 18.37
CA MET A 42 -9.93 0.77 18.01
C MET A 42 -8.43 0.59 18.30
N LYS A 43 -8.07 -0.24 19.28
CA LYS A 43 -6.67 -0.55 19.61
C LYS A 43 -5.96 -1.27 18.46
N GLU A 44 -6.59 -2.32 17.91
CA GLU A 44 -6.03 -3.05 16.77
C GLU A 44 -5.96 -2.17 15.51
N MET A 45 -6.90 -1.23 15.35
CA MET A 45 -6.88 -0.28 14.23
C MET A 45 -5.73 0.74 14.34
N GLN A 46 -5.46 1.25 15.55
CA GLN A 46 -4.31 2.12 15.80
C GLN A 46 -3.00 1.38 15.50
N GLN A 47 -2.85 0.15 16.01
CA GLN A 47 -1.68 -0.66 15.72
C GLN A 47 -1.55 -0.97 14.22
N THR A 48 -2.66 -1.27 13.54
CA THR A 48 -2.67 -1.50 12.09
C THR A 48 -2.14 -0.28 11.36
N ARG A 49 -2.62 0.93 11.71
CA ARG A 49 -2.09 2.17 11.15
C ARG A 49 -0.59 2.28 11.41
N ASP A 50 -0.16 2.11 12.64
CA ASP A 50 1.24 2.30 13.03
C ASP A 50 2.17 1.30 12.32
N ASP A 51 1.75 0.05 12.16
CA ASP A 51 2.47 -0.98 11.39
C ASP A 51 2.62 -0.56 9.92
N TYR A 52 1.55 -0.07 9.29
CA TYR A 52 1.62 0.44 7.91
C TYR A 52 2.55 1.64 7.81
N PHE A 53 2.52 2.55 8.80
CA PHE A 53 3.41 3.70 8.84
C PHE A 53 4.89 3.26 8.95
N GLU A 54 5.19 2.30 9.82
CA GLU A 54 6.52 1.72 9.94
C GLU A 54 6.99 1.09 8.62
N TRP A 55 6.11 0.34 7.94
CA TRP A 55 6.42 -0.32 6.67
C TRP A 55 6.65 0.64 5.50
N PHE A 56 5.96 1.79 5.49
CA PHE A 56 6.18 2.81 4.46
C PHE A 56 7.42 3.65 4.73
N GLY A 57 7.83 3.77 5.99
CA GLY A 57 8.95 4.59 6.39
C GLY A 57 8.64 6.10 6.42
N PRO A 58 9.41 6.87 7.21
CA PRO A 58 9.11 8.27 7.52
C PRO A 58 9.12 9.19 6.29
N GLU A 59 9.98 8.92 5.31
CA GLU A 59 10.10 9.75 4.11
C GLU A 59 8.83 9.69 3.25
N LYS A 60 8.28 8.48 3.05
CA LYS A 60 7.08 8.28 2.24
C LYS A 60 5.83 8.81 2.92
N ILE A 61 5.75 8.66 4.25
CA ILE A 61 4.70 9.27 5.06
C ILE A 61 4.76 10.80 4.95
N ALA A 62 5.94 11.41 5.09
CA ALA A 62 6.10 12.85 4.99
C ALA A 62 5.65 13.37 3.61
N LYS A 63 5.97 12.64 2.53
CA LYS A 63 5.51 12.96 1.17
C LYS A 63 3.98 12.86 1.03
N ILE A 64 3.36 11.81 1.59
CA ILE A 64 1.90 11.65 1.62
C ILE A 64 1.23 12.78 2.42
N GLN A 65 1.76 13.10 3.61
CA GLN A 65 1.24 14.15 4.47
C GLN A 65 1.34 15.52 3.79
N GLN A 66 2.51 15.83 3.22
CA GLN A 66 2.73 17.07 2.48
C GLN A 66 1.76 17.21 1.29
N ALA A 67 1.56 16.15 0.50
CA ALA A 67 0.63 16.17 -0.62
C ALA A 67 -0.82 16.45 -0.16
N ARG A 68 -1.24 15.83 0.95
CA ARG A 68 -2.59 16.05 1.54
C ARG A 68 -2.77 17.46 2.09
N GLU A 69 -1.79 17.98 2.83
CA GLU A 69 -1.83 19.35 3.37
C GLU A 69 -1.88 20.40 2.26
N GLN A 70 -1.23 20.12 1.13
CA GLN A 70 -1.21 20.99 -0.05
C GLN A 70 -2.40 20.77 -0.99
N GLY A 71 -3.32 19.85 -0.66
CA GLY A 71 -4.47 19.52 -1.51
C GLY A 71 -4.11 18.95 -2.88
N GLN A 72 -2.94 18.31 -3.00
CA GLN A 72 -2.44 17.73 -4.24
C GLN A 72 -3.09 16.37 -4.51
N SER A 73 -3.23 16.02 -5.79
CA SER A 73 -3.73 14.70 -6.23
C SER A 73 -2.84 13.57 -5.69
N ASP A 74 -3.42 12.39 -5.47
CA ASP A 74 -2.68 11.17 -5.15
C ASP A 74 -1.61 10.84 -6.22
N ASP A 75 -1.77 11.33 -7.45
CA ASP A 75 -0.78 11.24 -8.53
C ASP A 75 0.55 11.96 -8.20
N ALA A 76 0.57 12.91 -7.26
CA ALA A 76 1.81 13.54 -6.80
C ALA A 76 2.65 12.59 -5.92
N VAL A 77 1.98 11.62 -5.29
CA VAL A 77 2.60 10.61 -4.42
C VAL A 77 2.91 9.34 -5.20
N ASP A 78 1.95 8.85 -5.99
CA ASP A 78 2.05 7.68 -6.87
C ASP A 78 1.66 8.08 -8.30
N PRO A 79 2.60 8.68 -9.07
CA PRO A 79 2.30 9.14 -10.41
C PRO A 79 1.88 7.96 -11.29
N GLN A 80 0.75 8.09 -11.98
CA GLN A 80 0.35 7.14 -13.00
C GLN A 80 1.44 7.06 -14.07
N THR A 81 2.20 5.98 -14.03
CA THR A 81 3.22 5.73 -15.04
C THR A 81 2.51 5.29 -16.29
N THR A 82 2.64 6.05 -17.38
CA THR A 82 2.14 5.63 -18.69
C THR A 82 2.76 4.27 -19.01
N LEU A 83 1.92 3.22 -19.05
CA LEU A 83 2.32 1.93 -19.60
C LEU A 83 2.94 2.19 -20.97
N ASN A 84 4.15 1.66 -21.19
CA ASN A 84 4.86 1.78 -22.46
C ASN A 84 3.89 1.52 -23.62
N LYS A 85 3.71 2.52 -24.48
CA LYS A 85 2.86 2.41 -25.68
C LYS A 85 3.50 1.55 -26.78
N ASP A 86 4.75 1.15 -26.59
CA ASP A 86 5.43 0.22 -27.47
C ASP A 86 4.86 -1.20 -27.30
N PRO A 87 4.66 -1.95 -28.40
CA PRO A 87 4.21 -3.33 -28.33
C PRO A 87 5.33 -4.21 -27.75
N ALA A 88 5.41 -4.28 -26.42
CA ALA A 88 6.18 -5.30 -25.73
C ALA A 88 5.38 -6.61 -25.73
N LEU A 89 6.02 -7.71 -26.14
CA LEU A 89 5.40 -9.05 -26.13
C LEU A 89 4.89 -9.45 -24.73
N TYR A 90 5.54 -8.96 -23.68
CA TYR A 90 5.12 -9.09 -22.29
C TYR A 90 5.61 -7.88 -21.48
N THR A 91 4.69 -7.21 -20.79
CA THR A 91 4.99 -6.19 -19.78
C THR A 91 4.73 -6.79 -18.40
N ILE A 92 5.79 -6.99 -17.62
CA ILE A 92 5.66 -7.43 -16.23
C ILE A 92 5.71 -6.19 -15.37
N GLU A 93 4.55 -5.76 -14.90
CA GLU A 93 4.48 -4.74 -13.87
C GLU A 93 4.84 -5.38 -12.53
N LEU A 94 6.09 -5.18 -12.10
CA LEU A 94 6.50 -5.50 -10.74
C LEU A 94 5.97 -4.41 -9.83
N CYS A 95 4.69 -4.54 -9.46
CA CYS A 95 4.09 -3.72 -8.41
C CYS A 95 4.72 -4.14 -7.07
N HIS A 96 5.96 -3.70 -6.80
CA HIS A 96 6.56 -3.78 -5.47
C HIS A 96 5.75 -2.98 -4.43
N SER A 97 4.97 -2.00 -4.91
CA SER A 97 4.04 -1.20 -4.12
C SER A 97 2.72 -1.89 -3.74
N ARG A 98 2.42 -3.10 -4.24
CA ARG A 98 1.18 -3.77 -3.81
C ARG A 98 1.24 -4.18 -2.34
N PHE A 99 2.44 -4.22 -1.75
CA PHE A 99 2.63 -4.68 -0.36
C PHE A 99 3.61 -3.88 0.51
N PHE A 100 4.68 -3.23 0.01
CA PHE A 100 5.64 -2.53 0.90
C PHE A 100 6.41 -1.37 0.24
N GLY A 101 6.36 -0.19 0.84
CA GLY A 101 7.45 0.82 0.94
C GLY A 101 8.09 1.44 -0.30
N CYS A 102 8.43 0.69 -1.34
CA CYS A 102 9.24 1.19 -2.47
C CYS A 102 8.41 1.87 -3.56
N ASP A 103 9.08 2.69 -4.37
CA ASP A 103 8.49 3.29 -5.57
C ASP A 103 8.29 2.22 -6.66
N ARG A 104 7.33 2.47 -7.56
CA ARG A 104 7.01 1.57 -8.67
C ARG A 104 8.22 1.45 -9.60
N ASP A 105 8.80 0.26 -9.70
CA ASP A 105 9.89 -0.03 -10.64
C ASP A 105 9.34 -0.76 -11.87
N LEU A 106 9.25 -0.04 -13.00
CA LEU A 106 8.97 -0.64 -14.30
C LEU A 106 10.29 -0.99 -14.97
N ILE A 107 10.60 -2.29 -15.04
CA ILE A 107 11.76 -2.74 -15.79
C ILE A 107 11.33 -3.30 -17.15
N ASN A 108 11.81 -2.67 -18.21
CA ASN A 108 11.70 -3.23 -19.55
C ASN A 108 12.60 -4.47 -19.64
N VAL A 109 12.01 -5.65 -19.89
CA VAL A 109 12.75 -6.92 -19.94
C VAL A 109 13.87 -6.89 -21.00
N ARG A 110 13.72 -6.12 -22.08
CA ARG A 110 14.78 -5.94 -23.09
C ARG A 110 16.01 -5.21 -22.53
N GLU A 111 15.83 -4.28 -21.60
CA GLU A 111 16.90 -3.50 -20.96
C GLU A 111 17.56 -4.24 -19.79
N LEU A 112 16.89 -5.27 -19.25
CA LEU A 112 17.41 -6.11 -18.17
C LEU A 112 18.49 -7.10 -18.67
N GLY A 113 18.34 -7.60 -19.90
CA GLY A 113 19.22 -8.59 -20.52
C GLY A 113 20.72 -8.20 -20.54
N PRO A 114 21.09 -6.98 -20.95
CA PRO A 114 22.48 -6.51 -20.92
C PRO A 114 23.03 -6.36 -19.49
N LYS A 115 22.21 -5.91 -18.53
CA LYS A 115 22.64 -5.67 -17.14
C LYS A 115 22.90 -6.97 -16.36
N ILE A 116 22.15 -8.03 -16.65
CA ILE A 116 22.36 -9.36 -16.02
C ILE A 116 23.65 -10.02 -16.54
N LYS A 117 24.02 -9.80 -17.81
CA LYS A 117 25.26 -10.35 -18.39
C LYS A 117 26.55 -9.68 -17.89
N GLN A 118 26.44 -8.58 -17.15
CA GLN A 118 27.57 -7.84 -16.58
C GLN A 118 27.80 -8.14 -15.08
N LYS A 119 27.00 -9.03 -14.48
CA LYS A 119 27.28 -9.66 -13.17
C LYS A 119 27.78 -11.08 -13.39
#